data_AF-A0A7V4ZDP1-F1
#
_entry.id   AF-A0A7V4ZDP1-F1
#
_cell.length_a   1.000
_cell.length_b   1.000
_cell.length_c   1.000
_cell.angle_alpha   90.00
_cell.angle_beta   90.00
_cell.angle_gamma   90.00
#
_symmetry.space_group_name_H-M   'P 1'
#
loop_
_entity.id
_entity.type
_entity.pdbx_description
1 polymer ?
#
loop_
_entity_poly.entity_id
_entity_poly.type
_entity_poly.pdbx_seq_one_letter_code
_entity_poly.pdbx_strand_id
1 'polypeptide(L)'
;MGQGRRSAFIPRLIGLLAIIALMGIVMWSLWFETLLPFIKKNYLAGGGQLVGFSAAWLGAGLMAYGAWTIVRNALRLFSENEVFQSNLAIVQGKRRPLSEQGPSKLASRARKETFTMLWNAWKPGLLWMALGWLALAVAGFFIGLAEGTISFR
;
A
#
# COMPACT_ATOMS: atom_id res chain seq x y z
N MET A 1 0.96 -24.34 33.83
CA MET A 1 0.97 -23.77 32.46
C MET A 1 0.81 -22.25 32.56
N GLY A 2 1.86 -21.46 32.31
CA GLY A 2 1.75 -19.99 32.46
C GLY A 2 3.01 -19.15 32.21
N GLN A 3 4.16 -19.75 31.88
CA GLN A 3 5.44 -19.03 31.81
C GLN A 3 5.80 -18.48 30.42
N GLY A 4 5.13 -18.90 29.35
CA GLY A 4 5.48 -18.51 27.97
C GLY A 4 4.90 -17.17 27.47
N ARG A 5 3.96 -16.53 28.18
CA ARG A 5 3.30 -15.29 27.72
C ARG A 5 4.03 -14.00 28.14
N ARG A 6 4.84 -14.03 29.21
CA ARG A 6 5.51 -12.83 29.74
C ARG A 6 6.84 -12.51 29.04
N SER A 7 7.54 -13.51 28.51
CA SER A 7 8.86 -13.31 27.87
C SER A 7 8.78 -12.58 26.53
N ALA A 8 7.68 -12.71 25.79
CA ALA A 8 7.46 -11.97 24.54
C ALA A 8 6.86 -10.57 24.74
N PHE A 9 6.40 -10.23 25.95
CA PHE A 9 5.71 -8.96 26.22
C PHE A 9 6.68 -7.79 26.31
N ILE A 10 7.79 -7.95 27.03
CA ILE A 10 8.82 -6.92 27.21
C ILE A 10 9.45 -6.46 25.89
N PRO A 11 9.94 -7.35 24.99
CA PRO A 11 10.52 -6.90 23.72
C PRO A 11 9.48 -6.24 22.80
N ARG A 12 8.21 -6.67 22.84
CA ARG A 12 7.12 -6.01 22.09
C ARG A 12 6.82 -4.62 22.62
N LEU A 13 6.84 -4.44 23.94
CA LEU A 13 6.62 -3.13 24.57
C LEU A 13 7.77 -2.17 24.25
N ILE A 14 9.02 -2.64 24.32
CA ILE A 14 10.20 -1.84 23.94
C ILE A 14 10.11 -1.43 22.47
N GLY A 15 9.75 -2.36 21.58
CA GLY A 15 9.55 -2.06 20.17
C GLY A 15 8.44 -1.02 19.93
N LEU A 16 7.32 -1.14 20.64
CA LEU A 16 6.23 -0.17 20.56
C LEU A 16 6.68 1.22 21.04
N LEU A 17 7.37 1.29 22.18
CA LEU A 17 7.87 2.54 22.74
C LEU A 17 8.90 3.21 21.81
N ALA A 18 9.77 2.41 21.19
CA ALA A 18 10.72 2.92 20.20
C ALA A 18 10.00 3.51 18.98
N ILE A 19 8.96 2.84 18.46
CA ILE A 19 8.14 3.35 17.35
C ILE A 19 7.45 4.66 17.73
N ILE A 20 6.86 4.72 18.92
CA ILE A 20 6.18 5.93 19.42
C ILE A 20 7.18 7.08 19.58
N ALA A 21 8.35 6.82 20.16
CA ALA A 21 9.39 7.84 20.33
C ALA A 21 9.87 8.37 18.97
N LEU A 22 10.08 7.48 18.00
CA LEU A 22 10.52 7.85 16.65
C LEU A 22 9.45 8.68 15.93
N MET A 23 8.17 8.29 16.03
CA MET A 23 7.06 9.09 15.53
C MET A 23 6.98 10.46 16.22
N GLY A 24 7.18 10.52 17.54
CA GLY A 24 7.20 11.76 18.30
C GLY A 24 8.30 12.71 17.83
N ILE A 25 9.51 12.21 17.58
CA ILE A 25 10.64 13.01 17.07
C ILE A 25 10.32 13.56 15.68
N VAL A 26 9.81 12.72 14.77
CA VAL A 26 9.42 13.16 13.42
C VAL A 26 8.34 14.23 13.48
N MET A 27 7.33 14.03 14.32
CA MET A 27 6.21 14.97 14.46
C MET A 27 6.65 16.29 15.11
N TRP A 28 7.60 16.23 16.06
CA TRP A 28 8.22 17.41 16.66
C TRP A 28 9.02 18.23 15.63
N SER A 29 9.86 17.56 14.82
CA SER A 29 10.60 18.22 13.73
C SER A 29 9.64 18.88 12.74
N LEU A 30 8.61 18.16 12.26
CA LEU A 30 7.60 18.74 11.36
C LEU A 30 6.91 19.97 11.96
N TRP A 31 6.60 19.94 13.26
CA TRP A 31 5.92 21.05 13.92
C TRP A 31 6.82 22.28 14.08
N PHE A 32 8.02 22.12 14.62
CA PHE A 32 8.89 23.25 14.99
C PHE A 32 9.78 23.73 13.85
N GLU A 33 10.23 22.84 12.97
CA GLU A 33 11.16 23.17 11.89
C GLU A 33 10.43 23.53 10.61
N THR A 34 9.24 22.96 10.38
CA THR A 34 8.48 23.18 9.14
C THR A 34 7.25 24.05 9.37
N LEU A 35 6.34 23.67 10.25
CA LEU A 35 5.05 24.36 10.39
C LEU A 35 5.15 25.73 11.08
N LEU A 36 5.90 25.82 12.17
CA LEU A 36 6.00 27.03 12.98
C LEU A 36 6.59 28.22 12.20
N PRO A 37 7.65 28.05 11.37
CA PRO A 37 8.16 29.12 10.50
C PRO A 37 7.14 29.59 9.45
N PHE A 38 6.34 28.68 8.88
CA PHE A 38 5.33 29.04 7.87
C PHE A 38 4.14 29.77 8.49
N ILE A 39 3.63 29.31 9.65
CA ILE A 39 2.56 29.99 10.38
C ILE A 39 2.98 31.40 10.78
N LYS A 40 4.24 31.59 11.22
CA LYS A 40 4.79 32.90 11.57
C LYS A 40 4.89 33.85 10.37
N LYS A 41 5.03 33.34 9.15
CA LYS A 41 5.07 34.14 7.92
C LYS A 41 3.68 34.44 7.35
N ASN A 42 2.82 33.43 7.27
CA ASN A 42 1.46 33.55 6.75
C ASN A 42 0.61 32.35 7.22
N TYR A 43 -0.50 32.61 7.91
CA TYR A 43 -1.39 31.58 8.42
C TYR A 43 -1.98 30.69 7.31
N LEU A 44 -2.21 31.26 6.11
CA LEU A 44 -2.68 30.50 4.94
C LEU A 44 -1.62 29.53 4.42
N ALA A 45 -0.35 29.93 4.43
CA ALA A 45 0.76 29.08 4.02
C ALA A 45 0.99 27.95 5.04
N GLY A 46 0.92 28.26 6.34
CA GLY A 46 0.95 27.25 7.40
C GLY A 46 -0.21 26.26 7.30
N GLY A 47 -1.43 26.74 7.03
CA GLY A 47 -2.60 25.89 6.79
C GLY A 47 -2.45 24.99 5.57
N GLY A 48 -1.94 25.52 4.46
CA GLY A 48 -1.64 24.75 3.25
C GLY A 48 -0.64 23.62 3.50
N GLN A 49 0.43 23.88 4.26
CA GLN A 49 1.38 22.83 4.64
C GLN A 49 0.77 21.76 5.54
N LEU A 50 -0.07 22.12 6.53
CA LEU A 50 -0.77 21.14 7.36
C LEU A 50 -1.62 20.18 6.51
N VAL A 51 -2.42 20.74 5.61
CA VAL A 51 -3.26 19.96 4.69
C VAL A 51 -2.39 19.11 3.77
N GLY A 52 -1.32 19.70 3.24
CA GLY A 52 -0.35 19.03 2.39
C GLY A 52 0.30 17.81 3.06
N PHE A 53 0.89 17.99 4.24
CA PHE A 53 1.50 16.89 5.00
C PHE A 53 0.49 15.83 5.40
N SER A 54 -0.71 16.23 5.84
CA SER A 54 -1.76 15.27 6.21
C SER A 54 -2.17 14.41 5.01
N ALA A 55 -2.35 15.02 3.84
CA ALA A 55 -2.63 14.32 2.60
C ALA A 55 -1.47 13.42 2.17
N ALA A 56 -0.21 13.85 2.40
CA ALA A 56 0.97 13.06 2.08
C ALA A 56 1.04 11.76 2.90
N TRP A 57 0.82 11.88 4.22
CA TRP A 57 0.78 10.75 5.14
C TRP A 57 -0.36 9.79 4.81
N LEU A 58 -1.55 10.34 4.53
CA LEU A 58 -2.69 9.53 4.07
C LEU A 58 -2.35 8.79 2.77
N GLY A 59 -1.75 9.48 1.81
CA GLY A 59 -1.35 8.90 0.53
C GLY A 59 -0.34 7.76 0.68
N ALA A 60 0.70 7.96 1.49
CA ALA A 60 1.68 6.93 1.80
C ALA A 60 1.04 5.72 2.52
N GLY A 61 0.12 5.98 3.47
CA GLY A 61 -0.61 4.93 4.17
C GLY A 61 -1.49 4.09 3.23
N LEU A 62 -2.23 4.74 2.33
CA LEU A 62 -3.08 4.09 1.34
C LEU A 62 -2.25 3.24 0.35
N MET A 63 -1.08 3.73 -0.06
CA MET A 63 -0.14 2.98 -0.88
C MET A 63 0.35 1.70 -0.20
N ALA A 64 0.82 1.83 1.04
CA ALA A 64 1.32 0.70 1.81
C ALA A 64 0.20 -0.34 2.05
N TYR A 65 -1.01 0.12 2.38
CA TYR A 65 -2.17 -0.73 2.54
C TYR A 65 -2.57 -1.44 1.23
N GLY A 66 -2.54 -0.73 0.12
CA GLY A 66 -2.80 -1.29 -1.20
C GLY A 66 -1.79 -2.37 -1.57
N ALA A 67 -0.49 -2.09 -1.41
CA ALA A 67 0.58 -3.05 -1.64
C ALA A 67 0.43 -4.30 -0.75
N TRP A 68 0.16 -4.11 0.55
CA TRP A 68 -0.11 -5.21 1.47
C TRP A 68 -1.32 -6.06 1.02
N THR A 69 -2.39 -5.42 0.58
CA THR A 69 -3.60 -6.10 0.09
C THR A 69 -3.31 -6.95 -1.14
N ILE A 70 -2.51 -6.44 -2.09
CA ILE A 70 -2.07 -7.20 -3.28
C ILE A 70 -1.30 -8.45 -2.84
N VAL A 71 -0.30 -8.28 -1.97
CA VAL A 71 0.54 -9.40 -1.50
C VAL A 71 -0.31 -10.43 -0.77
N ARG A 72 -1.15 -9.99 0.17
CA ARG A 72 -2.03 -10.88 0.95
C ARG A 72 -2.98 -11.66 0.05
N ASN A 73 -3.64 -11.00 -0.90
CA ASN A 73 -4.60 -11.65 -1.79
C ASN A 73 -3.90 -12.59 -2.78
N ALA A 74 -2.72 -12.22 -3.27
CA ALA A 74 -1.91 -13.09 -4.11
C ALA A 74 -1.50 -14.35 -3.34
N LEU A 75 -0.93 -14.22 -2.14
CA LEU A 75 -0.57 -15.36 -1.30
C LEU A 75 -1.76 -16.28 -1.02
N ARG A 76 -2.93 -15.69 -0.75
CA ARG A 76 -4.17 -16.44 -0.56
C ARG A 76 -4.58 -17.21 -1.81
N LEU A 77 -4.50 -16.58 -2.99
CA LEU A 77 -4.80 -17.22 -4.27
C LEU A 77 -3.85 -18.39 -4.55
N PHE A 78 -2.55 -18.24 -4.26
CA PHE A 78 -1.57 -19.32 -4.41
C PHE A 78 -1.79 -20.47 -3.42
N SER A 79 -2.18 -20.17 -2.17
CA SER A 79 -2.30 -21.18 -1.11
C SER A 79 -3.62 -21.92 -1.12
N GLU A 80 -4.73 -21.27 -1.45
CA GLU A 80 -6.08 -21.79 -1.18
C GLU A 80 -6.85 -22.19 -2.45
N ASN A 81 -6.38 -21.82 -3.65
CA ASN A 81 -7.15 -22.03 -4.88
C ASN A 81 -6.58 -23.15 -5.76
N GLU A 82 -7.21 -24.33 -5.67
CA GLU A 82 -6.84 -25.52 -6.44
C GLU A 82 -6.98 -25.31 -7.96
N VAL A 83 -7.96 -24.52 -8.41
CA VAL A 83 -8.16 -24.20 -9.83
C VAL A 83 -6.99 -23.38 -10.35
N PHE A 84 -6.51 -22.42 -9.55
CA PHE A 84 -5.35 -21.61 -9.89
C PHE A 84 -4.07 -22.44 -10.00
N GLN A 85 -3.82 -23.35 -9.04
CA GLN A 85 -2.67 -24.26 -9.09
C GLN A 85 -2.75 -25.24 -10.26
N SER A 86 -3.94 -25.78 -10.54
CA SER A 86 -4.23 -26.62 -11.70
C SER A 86 -3.93 -25.89 -13.01
N ASN A 87 -4.42 -24.66 -13.16
CA ASN A 87 -4.20 -23.86 -14.36
C ASN A 87 -2.72 -23.50 -14.53
N LEU A 88 -2.01 -23.19 -13.43
CA LEU A 88 -0.56 -23.00 -13.46
C LEU A 88 0.19 -24.27 -13.89
N ALA A 89 -0.19 -25.45 -13.42
CA ALA A 89 0.42 -26.71 -13.83
C ALA A 89 0.23 -27.01 -15.32
N ILE A 90 -0.94 -26.66 -15.89
CA ILE A 90 -1.22 -26.76 -17.33
C ILE A 90 -0.36 -25.77 -18.11
N VAL A 91 -0.27 -24.51 -17.65
CA VAL A 91 0.52 -23.45 -18.32
C VAL A 91 2.02 -23.74 -18.26
N GLN A 92 2.51 -24.32 -17.16
CA GLN A 92 3.91 -24.74 -16.99
C GLN A 92 4.24 -26.04 -17.75
N GLY A 93 3.28 -26.66 -18.43
CA GLY A 93 3.48 -27.93 -19.13
C GLY A 93 3.73 -29.13 -18.21
N LYS A 94 3.52 -28.97 -16.89
CA LYS A 94 3.68 -30.02 -15.87
C LYS A 94 2.50 -31.00 -15.83
N ARG A 95 1.33 -30.57 -16.34
CA ARG A 95 0.18 -31.44 -16.59
C ARG A 95 -0.13 -31.46 -18.09
N ARG A 96 -0.20 -32.66 -18.68
CA ARG A 96 -0.75 -32.84 -20.03
C ARG A 96 -2.28 -32.76 -19.95
N PRO A 97 -2.95 -31.98 -20.81
CA PRO A 97 -4.41 -31.91 -20.82
C PRO A 97 -5.00 -33.26 -21.23
N LEU A 98 -5.90 -33.80 -20.39
CA LEU A 98 -6.69 -35.02 -20.66
C LEU A 98 -7.91 -34.76 -21.57
N SER A 99 -8.06 -33.56 -22.13
CA SER A 99 -9.30 -33.14 -22.78
C SER A 99 -9.29 -33.34 -24.30
N GLU A 100 -10.47 -33.66 -24.85
CA GLU A 100 -10.79 -33.72 -26.29
C GLU A 100 -10.53 -32.42 -27.06
N GLN A 101 -10.47 -31.26 -26.38
CA GLN A 101 -10.11 -29.99 -27.00
C GLN A 101 -8.58 -29.90 -27.13
N GLY A 102 -8.09 -29.74 -28.37
CA GLY A 102 -6.67 -29.73 -28.69
C GLY A 102 -5.80 -28.87 -27.75
N PRO A 103 -4.54 -29.28 -27.52
CA PRO A 103 -3.69 -28.79 -26.43
C PRO A 103 -3.45 -27.27 -26.42
N SER A 104 -3.53 -26.62 -27.58
CA SER A 104 -3.36 -25.16 -27.71
C SER A 104 -4.52 -24.35 -27.14
N LYS A 105 -5.78 -24.77 -27.38
CA LYS A 105 -6.97 -24.02 -26.93
C LYS A 105 -7.16 -24.07 -25.42
N LEU A 106 -6.78 -25.18 -24.80
CA LEU A 106 -6.87 -25.38 -23.36
C LEU A 106 -5.82 -24.56 -22.61
N ALA A 107 -4.59 -24.53 -23.11
CA ALA A 107 -3.53 -23.67 -22.56
C ALA A 107 -3.93 -22.18 -22.63
N SER A 108 -4.53 -21.73 -23.73
CA SER A 108 -5.02 -20.35 -23.85
C SER A 108 -6.13 -20.02 -22.86
N ARG A 109 -7.09 -20.93 -22.62
CA ARG A 109 -8.14 -20.75 -21.61
C ARG A 109 -7.56 -20.70 -20.19
N ALA A 110 -6.69 -21.64 -19.85
CA ALA A 110 -6.02 -21.67 -18.55
C ALA A 110 -5.22 -20.38 -18.29
N ARG A 111 -4.50 -19.85 -19.30
CA ARG A 111 -3.81 -18.55 -19.17
C ARG A 111 -4.77 -17.41 -18.90
N LYS A 112 -5.87 -17.31 -19.65
CA LYS A 112 -6.87 -16.25 -19.49
C LYS A 112 -7.52 -16.30 -18.11
N GLU A 113 -7.85 -17.50 -17.65
CA GLU A 113 -8.46 -17.71 -16.34
C GLU A 113 -7.48 -17.38 -15.20
N THR A 114 -6.25 -17.87 -15.26
CA THR A 114 -5.17 -17.53 -14.31
C THR A 114 -4.94 -16.02 -14.25
N PHE A 115 -4.90 -15.34 -15.40
CA PHE A 115 -4.77 -13.89 -15.46
C PHE A 115 -5.97 -13.19 -14.81
N THR A 116 -7.19 -13.64 -15.09
CA THR A 116 -8.41 -13.07 -14.52
C THR A 116 -8.42 -13.21 -13.00
N MET A 117 -8.00 -14.36 -12.47
CA MET A 117 -7.88 -14.60 -11.03
C MET A 117 -6.83 -13.68 -10.38
N LEU A 118 -5.65 -13.55 -10.99
CA LEU A 118 -4.60 -12.63 -10.53
C LEU A 118 -5.08 -11.18 -10.54
N TRP A 119 -5.71 -10.76 -11.63
CA TRP A 119 -6.26 -9.41 -11.78
C TRP A 119 -7.29 -9.11 -10.69
N ASN A 120 -8.22 -10.03 -10.43
CA ASN A 120 -9.21 -9.87 -9.36
C ASN A 120 -8.58 -9.81 -7.96
N ALA A 121 -7.49 -10.54 -7.73
CA ALA A 121 -6.74 -10.47 -6.47
C ALA A 121 -6.04 -9.11 -6.28
N TRP A 122 -5.52 -8.52 -7.36
CA TRP A 122 -4.75 -7.27 -7.32
C TRP A 122 -5.62 -6.01 -7.35
N LYS A 123 -6.74 -6.05 -8.10
CA LYS A 123 -7.67 -4.93 -8.31
C LYS A 123 -7.99 -4.13 -7.02
N PRO A 124 -8.37 -4.75 -5.89
CA PRO A 124 -8.68 -3.98 -4.68
C PRO A 124 -7.45 -3.22 -4.16
N GLY A 125 -6.26 -3.84 -4.16
CA GLY A 125 -5.05 -3.17 -3.72
C GLY A 125 -4.58 -2.06 -4.67
N LEU A 126 -4.74 -2.25 -5.99
CA LEU A 126 -4.47 -1.20 -6.98
C LEU A 126 -5.40 0.01 -6.80
N LEU A 127 -6.65 -0.21 -6.42
CA LEU A 127 -7.59 0.88 -6.12
C LEU A 127 -7.12 1.70 -4.91
N TRP A 128 -6.64 1.05 -3.85
CA TRP A 128 -6.05 1.74 -2.71
C TRP A 128 -4.79 2.53 -3.08
N MET A 129 -3.92 1.97 -3.92
CA MET A 129 -2.74 2.68 -4.41
C MET A 129 -3.11 3.88 -5.29
N ALA A 130 -4.15 3.77 -6.12
CA ALA A 130 -4.64 4.88 -6.93
C ALA A 130 -5.17 6.03 -6.07
N LEU A 131 -5.93 5.71 -5.02
CA LEU A 131 -6.35 6.69 -4.01
C LEU A 131 -5.15 7.30 -3.28
N GLY A 132 -4.13 6.49 -2.98
CA GLY A 132 -2.88 6.96 -2.40
C GLY A 132 -2.15 7.96 -3.29
N TRP A 133 -2.03 7.67 -4.59
CA TRP A 133 -1.47 8.59 -5.58
C TRP A 133 -2.23 9.91 -5.64
N LEU A 134 -3.57 9.84 -5.63
CA LEU A 134 -4.41 11.03 -5.65
C LEU A 134 -4.21 11.89 -4.40
N ALA A 135 -4.12 11.27 -3.22
CA ALA A 135 -3.80 11.98 -1.98
C ALA A 135 -2.40 12.62 -2.00
N LEU A 136 -1.39 11.93 -2.57
CA LEU A 136 -0.06 12.51 -2.78
C LEU A 136 -0.06 13.68 -3.77
N ALA A 137 -0.88 13.62 -4.83
CA ALA A 137 -1.02 14.72 -5.78
C ALA A 137 -1.66 15.95 -5.11
N VAL A 138 -2.71 15.74 -4.31
CA VAL A 138 -3.31 16.79 -3.46
C VAL A 138 -2.28 17.35 -2.49
N ALA A 139 -1.47 16.50 -1.87
CA ALA A 139 -0.40 16.94 -0.98
C ALA A 139 0.59 17.87 -1.67
N GLY A 140 1.12 17.44 -2.83
CA GLY A 140 2.06 18.24 -3.62
C GLY A 140 1.47 19.58 -4.06
N PHE A 141 0.18 19.61 -4.42
CA PHE A 141 -0.52 20.84 -4.77
C PHE A 141 -0.59 21.83 -3.60
N PHE A 142 -1.01 21.38 -2.41
CA PHE A 142 -1.14 22.27 -1.25
C PHE A 142 0.23 22.71 -0.70
N ILE A 143 1.24 21.84 -0.72
CA ILE A 143 2.62 22.21 -0.35
C ILE A 143 3.16 23.24 -1.34
N GLY A 144 3.00 23.00 -2.65
CA GLY A 144 3.48 23.92 -3.69
C GLY A 144 2.79 25.28 -3.67
N LEU A 145 1.49 25.33 -3.38
CA LEU A 145 0.78 26.59 -3.12
C LEU A 145 1.32 27.31 -1.88
N ALA A 146 1.60 26.59 -0.79
CA ALA A 146 2.11 27.18 0.45
C ALA A 146 3.54 27.73 0.28
N GLU A 147 4.36 27.11 -0.56
CA GLU A 147 5.72 27.54 -0.89
C GLU A 147 5.77 28.63 -1.97
N GLY A 148 4.64 28.94 -2.61
CA GLY A 148 4.55 29.90 -3.71
C GLY A 148 5.16 29.41 -5.02
N THR A 149 5.44 28.11 -5.15
CA THR A 149 5.95 27.50 -6.39
C THR A 149 4.85 27.30 -7.43
N ILE A 150 3.59 27.19 -6.98
CA ILE A 150 2.40 27.19 -7.84
C ILE A 150 1.71 28.54 -7.67
N SER A 151 1.61 29.33 -8.74
CA SER A 151 0.84 30.58 -8.76
C SER A 151 -0.12 30.58 -9.95
N PHE A 152 -1.38 30.92 -9.72
CA PHE A 152 -2.35 31.16 -10.78
C PHE A 152 -2.16 32.60 -11.24
N ARG A 153 -1.39 32.79 -12.32
CA ARG A 153 -1.41 34.03 -13.10
C ARG A 153 -2.47 33.96 -14.17
#